data_AF-A0A0F9E831-F1
#
_entry.id   AF-A0A0F9E831-F1
#
_cell.length_a   1.000
_cell.length_b   1.000
_cell.length_c   1.000
_cell.angle_alpha   90.00
_cell.angle_beta   90.00
_cell.angle_gamma   90.00
#
_symmetry.space_group_name_H-M   'P 1'
#
loop_
_entity.id
_entity.type
_entity.pdbx_description
1 polymer ?
#
loop_
_entity_poly.entity_id
_entity_poly.type
_entity_poly.pdbx_seq_one_letter_code
_entity_poly.pdbx_strand_id
1 'polypeptide(L)'
;MGKSQFACFLQQEYEKISSLNITSYHSLSVSLDGFQKLKKELNEGLLKCNQAGCCYFFIDEVDLISDSFLSEEEIAKRIEKFANILIEISEEAFNKNKRFYIFLVLSKRIQDDFEKLLAHRITRRITPLTSVDIQFTNDDIEQFATHFFSILWVSNYKNIKNKFNKKDYKFHEIIGIMISDFMNNLDYLNLDINSSVIGDYVEKFRNIYDIILDGVSEDHLNRVNFDDKSTLGTKVEGVFKEYLLSRNKPFIYEENGHQIKIIYVKDNIKIGRHETDGYYNFLIGDTPIGIMPVEITAQKDIKGRKKNQLKTFTEKYNTLLIWMFIDRNKVIKELKKFREDILIDIPNELYELIIPKDFVKYILILKDRKFSLLEELKEGIINDIQTYLTKYAKNLFNRWMMEKPIKTTHKNEKEEVKPVLREAEEKVERLFDNLFSYFGDKNKKTHGTLTKKLSEEVKYKNTNFSNLNVSSQLYLLVFNYD
;
A
#
# COMPACT_ATOMS: atom_id res chain seq x y z
N MET A 1 3.50 12.25 12.46
CA MET A 1 4.24 12.28 13.74
C MET A 1 5.10 13.55 13.87
N GLY A 2 4.48 14.74 13.81
CA GLY A 2 5.19 16.03 13.91
C GLY A 2 4.52 17.07 14.83
N LYS A 3 3.40 16.72 15.47
CA LYS A 3 2.59 17.65 16.29
C LYS A 3 3.31 18.05 17.56
N SER A 4 3.92 17.09 18.26
CA SER A 4 4.75 17.34 19.44
C SER A 4 5.96 18.22 19.11
N GLN A 5 6.63 17.96 17.98
CA GLN A 5 7.73 18.79 17.50
C GLN A 5 7.26 20.21 17.15
N PHE A 6 6.09 20.34 16.53
CA PHE A 6 5.47 21.64 16.24
C PHE A 6 5.07 22.39 17.52
N ALA A 7 4.50 21.70 18.51
CA ALA A 7 4.16 22.27 19.81
C ALA A 7 5.40 22.79 20.55
N CYS A 8 6.49 22.01 20.56
CA CYS A 8 7.78 22.42 21.09
C CYS A 8 8.37 23.61 20.31
N PHE A 9 8.27 23.60 18.98
CA PHE A 9 8.74 24.71 18.14
C PHE A 9 7.96 26.00 18.46
N LEU A 10 6.63 25.94 18.53
CA LEU A 10 5.80 27.09 18.92
C LEU A 10 6.21 27.62 20.29
N GLN A 11 6.38 26.75 21.28
CA GLN A 11 6.83 27.16 22.60
C GLN A 11 8.17 27.93 22.53
N GLN A 12 9.16 27.40 21.82
CA GLN A 12 10.47 28.03 21.66
C GLN A 12 10.38 29.39 20.95
N GLU A 13 9.52 29.53 19.95
CA GLU A 13 9.32 30.82 19.27
C GLU A 13 8.70 31.87 20.20
N TYR A 14 7.72 31.49 21.04
CA TYR A 14 7.14 32.41 22.03
C TYR A 14 8.11 32.78 23.16
N GLU A 15 9.00 31.88 23.55
CA GLU A 15 10.08 32.16 24.51
C GLU A 15 11.09 33.18 23.97
N LYS A 16 11.39 33.14 22.66
CA LYS A 16 12.31 34.09 22.02
C LYS A 16 11.75 35.51 21.93
N ILE A 17 10.44 35.67 21.80
CA ILE A 17 9.81 36.97 21.54
C ILE A 17 9.80 37.87 22.78
N SER A 18 9.77 37.32 24.01
CA SER A 18 9.81 38.13 25.23
C SER A 18 10.21 37.34 26.47
N SER A 19 11.20 37.85 27.20
CA SER A 19 11.62 37.32 28.51
C SER A 19 10.61 37.55 29.65
N LEU A 20 9.55 38.33 29.39
CA LEU A 20 8.47 38.62 30.36
C LEU A 20 7.29 37.65 30.23
N ASN A 21 7.32 36.75 29.24
CA ASN A 21 6.30 35.75 29.02
C ASN A 21 6.67 34.46 29.75
N ILE A 22 5.68 33.81 30.35
CA ILE A 22 5.86 32.46 30.91
C ILE A 22 5.22 31.48 29.94
N THR A 23 6.03 30.56 29.44
CA THR A 23 5.60 29.41 28.66
C THR A 23 5.59 28.16 29.52
N SER A 24 4.68 27.25 29.25
CA SER A 24 4.63 25.93 29.89
C SER A 24 4.10 24.90 28.91
N TYR A 25 4.56 23.66 29.03
CA TYR A 25 4.24 22.57 28.13
C TYR A 25 3.77 21.35 28.92
N HIS A 26 2.66 20.75 28.48
CA HIS A 26 2.11 19.53 29.05
C HIS A 26 1.82 18.50 27.96
N SER A 27 2.37 17.29 28.12
CA SER A 27 1.98 16.12 27.34
C SER A 27 0.84 15.41 28.06
N LEU A 28 -0.34 15.36 27.45
CA LEU A 28 -1.52 14.80 28.10
C LEU A 28 -1.37 13.29 28.32
N SER A 29 -1.66 12.83 29.54
CA SER A 29 -1.96 11.42 29.80
C SER A 29 -3.44 11.26 30.12
N VAL A 30 -4.09 10.26 29.51
CA VAL A 30 -5.52 9.97 29.69
C VAL A 30 -5.85 9.14 30.93
N SER A 31 -4.85 8.86 31.77
CA SER A 31 -5.06 8.27 33.09
C SER A 31 -5.75 9.27 34.03
N LEU A 32 -6.31 8.76 35.13
CA LEU A 32 -6.94 9.62 36.14
C LEU A 32 -5.92 10.61 36.74
N ASP A 33 -4.70 10.13 36.98
CA ASP A 33 -3.55 10.91 37.45
C ASP A 33 -3.09 11.94 36.41
N GLY A 34 -3.17 11.61 35.11
CA GLY A 34 -2.83 12.51 34.02
C GLY A 34 -3.72 13.77 34.00
N PHE A 35 -5.03 13.59 34.12
CA PHE A 35 -5.96 14.73 34.21
C PHE A 35 -5.77 15.55 35.50
N GLN A 36 -5.47 14.90 36.63
CA GLN A 36 -5.16 15.62 37.87
C GLN A 36 -3.87 16.44 37.74
N LYS A 37 -2.85 15.86 37.12
CA LYS A 37 -1.57 16.52 36.82
C LYS A 37 -1.78 17.73 35.91
N LEU A 38 -2.55 17.58 34.82
CA LEU A 38 -2.93 18.70 33.95
C LEU A 38 -3.57 19.83 34.76
N LYS A 39 -4.59 19.52 35.57
CA LYS A 39 -5.29 20.53 36.39
C LYS A 39 -4.33 21.22 37.35
N LYS A 40 -3.42 20.48 37.99
CA LYS A 40 -2.42 21.03 38.90
C LYS A 40 -1.47 22.00 38.17
N GLU A 41 -0.91 21.59 37.04
CA GLU A 41 0.04 22.40 36.27
C GLU A 41 -0.60 23.66 35.67
N LEU A 42 -1.85 23.57 35.20
CA LEU A 42 -2.61 24.73 34.75
C LEU A 42 -2.83 25.74 35.89
N ASN A 43 -3.18 25.28 37.09
CA ASN A 43 -3.32 26.15 38.27
C ASN A 43 -1.99 26.80 38.66
N GLU A 44 -0.89 26.05 38.65
CA GLU A 44 0.45 26.58 38.91
C GLU A 44 0.86 27.63 37.87
N GLY A 45 0.57 27.38 36.59
CA GLY A 45 0.77 28.33 35.50
C GLY A 45 -0.03 29.61 35.74
N LEU A 46 -1.32 29.48 36.07
CA LEU A 46 -2.20 30.61 36.35
C LEU A 46 -1.71 31.46 37.53
N LEU A 47 -1.20 30.83 38.60
CA LEU A 47 -0.61 31.53 39.74
C LEU A 47 0.63 32.33 39.34
N LYS A 48 1.51 31.75 38.52
CA LYS A 48 2.72 32.40 38.02
C LYS A 48 2.44 33.61 37.13
N CYS A 49 1.28 33.68 36.47
CA CYS A 49 0.89 34.85 35.67
C CYS A 49 0.75 36.15 36.46
N ASN A 50 0.61 36.08 37.78
CA ASN A 50 0.65 37.28 38.62
C ASN A 50 1.99 38.03 38.52
N GLN A 51 3.06 37.35 38.10
CA GLN A 51 4.42 37.87 38.06
C GLN A 51 4.89 38.22 36.64
N ALA A 52 4.07 37.94 35.62
CA ALA A 52 4.44 38.01 34.20
C ALA A 52 3.39 38.79 33.37
N GLY A 53 3.80 39.27 32.19
CA GLY A 53 2.90 40.04 31.32
C GLY A 53 1.84 39.18 30.64
N CYS A 54 2.21 38.00 30.14
CA CYS A 54 1.35 37.02 29.49
C CYS A 54 1.84 35.59 29.79
N CYS A 55 0.91 34.65 29.85
CA CYS A 55 1.21 33.23 30.04
C CYS A 55 0.64 32.39 28.90
N TYR A 56 1.46 31.48 28.37
CA TYR A 56 1.12 30.59 27.27
C TYR A 56 1.30 29.15 27.74
N PHE A 57 0.23 28.37 27.71
CA PHE A 57 0.23 26.99 28.16
C PHE A 57 -0.09 26.06 26.98
N PHE A 58 0.89 25.26 26.56
CA PHE A 58 0.75 24.33 25.45
C PHE A 58 0.37 22.94 25.97
N ILE A 59 -0.69 22.36 25.39
CA ILE A 59 -1.13 20.99 25.69
C ILE A 59 -1.04 20.17 24.41
N ASP A 60 -0.20 19.13 24.44
CA ASP A 60 0.00 18.16 23.36
C ASP A 60 -0.60 16.80 23.73
N GLU A 61 -0.63 15.88 22.75
CA GLU A 61 -1.14 14.51 22.87
C GLU A 61 -2.62 14.43 23.26
N VAL A 62 -3.39 15.49 22.98
CA VAL A 62 -4.85 15.52 23.21
C VAL A 62 -5.55 14.40 22.43
N ASP A 63 -4.96 13.94 21.32
CA ASP A 63 -5.47 12.82 20.52
C ASP A 63 -5.61 11.50 21.28
N LEU A 64 -4.86 11.31 22.38
CA LEU A 64 -4.96 10.12 23.24
C LEU A 64 -6.33 10.00 23.91
N ILE A 65 -7.09 11.10 23.98
CA ILE A 65 -8.47 11.09 24.45
C ILE A 65 -9.36 10.22 23.56
N SER A 66 -9.14 10.25 22.24
CA SER A 66 -9.89 9.45 21.25
C SER A 66 -9.04 8.29 20.72
N ASP A 67 -8.87 7.29 21.56
CA ASP A 67 -8.27 6.01 21.17
C ASP A 67 -9.31 5.17 20.41
N SER A 68 -8.94 4.67 19.22
CA SER A 68 -9.79 3.86 18.35
C SER A 68 -10.24 2.54 18.97
N PHE A 69 -9.57 2.07 20.03
CA PHE A 69 -9.95 0.85 20.75
C PHE A 69 -11.03 1.08 21.83
N LEU A 70 -11.43 2.33 22.07
CA LEU A 70 -12.43 2.69 23.09
C LEU A 70 -13.84 2.81 22.50
N SER A 71 -14.84 2.60 23.34
CA SER A 71 -16.23 2.88 22.98
C SER A 71 -16.48 4.40 22.92
N GLU A 72 -17.45 4.80 22.10
CA GLU A 72 -17.86 6.20 21.93
C GLU A 72 -18.26 6.86 23.27
N GLU A 73 -18.90 6.12 24.17
CA GLU A 73 -19.24 6.61 25.52
C GLU A 73 -18.00 6.94 26.37
N GLU A 74 -16.96 6.09 26.29
CA GLU A 74 -15.75 6.27 27.07
C GLU A 74 -14.93 7.46 26.55
N ILE A 75 -14.90 7.62 25.22
CA ILE A 75 -14.32 8.78 24.54
C ILE A 75 -15.06 10.05 24.99
N ALA A 76 -16.40 10.05 24.95
CA ALA A 76 -17.21 11.20 25.37
C ALA A 76 -16.96 11.61 26.84
N LYS A 77 -16.83 10.66 27.78
CA LYS A 77 -16.51 10.95 29.19
C LYS A 77 -15.14 11.61 29.35
N ARG A 78 -14.12 11.10 28.65
CA ARG A 78 -12.75 11.66 28.72
C ARG A 78 -12.71 13.06 28.15
N ILE A 79 -13.37 13.24 27.01
CA ILE A 79 -13.58 14.52 26.36
C ILE A 79 -14.26 15.52 27.33
N GLU A 80 -15.36 15.13 27.98
CA GLU A 80 -16.08 16.00 28.94
C GLU A 80 -15.21 16.35 30.16
N LYS A 81 -14.45 15.38 30.68
CA LYS A 81 -13.54 15.62 31.81
C LYS A 81 -12.43 16.61 31.44
N PHE A 82 -11.82 16.45 30.27
CA PHE A 82 -10.81 17.38 29.76
C PHE A 82 -11.38 18.80 29.60
N ALA A 83 -12.55 18.90 28.99
CA ALA A 83 -13.28 20.14 28.78
C ALA A 83 -13.52 20.93 30.07
N ASN A 84 -14.02 20.25 31.10
CA ASN A 84 -14.35 20.89 32.38
C ASN A 84 -13.11 21.49 33.04
N ILE A 85 -11.95 20.83 32.94
CA ILE A 85 -10.68 21.38 33.45
C ILE A 85 -10.34 22.69 32.73
N LEU A 86 -10.45 22.73 31.41
CA LEU A 86 -10.12 23.92 30.62
C LEU A 86 -11.10 25.07 30.90
N ILE A 87 -12.40 24.77 31.03
CA ILE A 87 -13.44 25.76 31.36
C ILE A 87 -13.16 26.38 32.73
N GLU A 88 -12.96 25.55 33.76
CA GLU A 88 -12.70 26.04 35.12
C GLU A 88 -11.50 26.99 35.17
N ILE A 89 -10.38 26.61 34.53
CA ILE A 89 -9.16 27.43 34.50
C ILE A 89 -9.37 28.73 33.70
N SER A 90 -10.07 28.66 32.57
CA SER A 90 -10.33 29.82 31.72
C SER A 90 -11.24 30.83 32.40
N GLU A 91 -12.31 30.37 33.06
CA GLU A 91 -13.21 31.22 33.85
C GLU A 91 -12.45 31.87 35.02
N GLU A 92 -11.60 31.12 35.71
CA GLU A 92 -10.77 31.66 36.80
C GLU A 92 -9.79 32.73 36.30
N ALA A 93 -9.14 32.50 35.15
CA ALA A 93 -8.24 33.47 34.53
C ALA A 93 -8.98 34.76 34.16
N PHE A 94 -10.15 34.63 33.53
CA PHE A 94 -10.99 35.76 33.14
C PHE A 94 -11.45 36.57 34.34
N ASN A 95 -11.99 35.89 35.37
CA ASN A 95 -12.46 36.54 36.60
C ASN A 95 -11.34 37.28 37.36
N LYS A 96 -10.10 36.81 37.24
CA LYS A 96 -8.91 37.45 37.81
C LYS A 96 -8.22 38.45 36.87
N ASN A 97 -8.81 38.73 35.71
CA ASN A 97 -8.26 39.59 34.66
C ASN A 97 -6.82 39.22 34.25
N LYS A 98 -6.56 37.92 34.11
CA LYS A 98 -5.24 37.39 33.74
C LYS A 98 -5.16 37.10 32.24
N ARG A 99 -4.04 37.49 31.63
CA ARG A 99 -3.70 37.14 30.24
C ARG A 99 -3.12 35.73 30.17
N PHE A 100 -4.00 34.74 30.28
CA PHE A 100 -3.66 33.31 30.25
C PHE A 100 -4.22 32.68 28.98
N TYR A 101 -3.34 32.12 28.15
CA TYR A 101 -3.69 31.53 26.87
C TYR A 101 -3.36 30.04 26.88
N ILE A 102 -4.34 29.20 26.57
CA ILE A 102 -4.17 27.75 26.45
C ILE A 102 -4.16 27.40 24.96
N PHE A 103 -3.08 26.77 24.50
CA PHE A 103 -2.90 26.29 23.14
C PHE A 103 -3.10 24.77 23.14
N LEU A 104 -4.11 24.33 22.41
CA LEU A 104 -4.37 22.92 22.18
C LEU A 104 -3.82 22.53 20.81
N VAL A 105 -2.95 21.52 20.77
CA VAL A 105 -2.46 20.97 19.50
C VAL A 105 -3.26 19.70 19.21
N LEU A 106 -4.17 19.80 18.24
CA LEU A 106 -5.14 18.76 17.91
C LEU A 106 -4.84 18.12 16.55
N SER A 107 -5.14 16.84 16.39
CA SER A 107 -5.33 16.25 15.05
C SER A 107 -6.71 16.52 14.49
N LYS A 108 -6.86 16.34 13.17
CA LYS A 108 -8.17 16.36 12.53
C LYS A 108 -9.14 15.34 13.14
N ARG A 109 -8.66 14.14 13.49
CA ARG A 109 -9.46 13.08 14.12
C ARG A 109 -10.08 13.53 15.44
N ILE A 110 -9.26 14.02 16.39
CA ILE A 110 -9.79 14.44 17.69
C ILE A 110 -10.69 15.67 17.55
N GLN A 111 -10.40 16.56 16.60
CA GLN A 111 -11.26 17.71 16.30
C GLN A 111 -12.65 17.24 15.85
N ASP A 112 -12.73 16.28 14.93
CA ASP A 112 -14.00 15.72 14.46
C ASP A 112 -14.78 15.06 15.61
N ASP A 113 -14.09 14.40 16.55
CA ASP A 113 -14.73 13.84 17.75
C ASP A 113 -15.21 14.92 18.74
N PHE A 114 -14.44 15.98 18.95
CA PHE A 114 -14.87 17.15 19.73
C PHE A 114 -16.13 17.78 19.11
N GLU A 115 -16.14 17.97 17.80
CA GLU A 115 -17.28 18.53 17.08
C GLU A 115 -18.51 17.61 17.17
N LYS A 116 -18.34 16.30 16.95
CA LYS A 116 -19.42 15.32 17.04
C LYS A 116 -20.00 15.20 18.44
N LEU A 117 -19.16 15.11 19.47
CA LEU A 117 -19.57 14.71 20.82
C LEU A 117 -19.87 15.90 21.75
N LEU A 118 -19.46 17.13 21.40
CA LEU A 118 -19.60 18.30 22.27
C LEU A 118 -20.15 19.56 21.59
N ALA A 119 -20.70 19.45 20.38
CA ALA A 119 -21.19 20.56 19.55
C ALA A 119 -21.93 21.69 20.28
N HIS A 120 -22.59 21.41 21.41
CA HIS A 120 -23.41 22.38 22.15
C HIS A 120 -22.86 22.89 23.50
N ARG A 121 -21.93 22.19 24.17
CA ARG A 121 -21.51 22.55 25.55
C ARG A 121 -20.18 23.30 25.62
N ILE A 122 -19.17 22.85 24.87
CA ILE A 122 -17.84 23.50 24.85
C ILE A 122 -17.85 24.77 24.01
N THR A 123 -18.39 24.70 22.80
CA THR A 123 -18.43 25.81 21.83
C THR A 123 -19.06 27.09 22.38
N ARG A 124 -20.00 26.98 23.34
CA ARG A 124 -20.66 28.12 24.02
C ARG A 124 -19.90 28.67 25.23
N ARG A 125 -18.98 27.90 25.84
CA ARG A 125 -18.31 28.25 27.11
C ARG A 125 -16.82 28.50 26.97
N ILE A 126 -16.15 27.78 26.07
CA ILE A 126 -14.73 27.99 25.72
C ILE A 126 -14.66 28.97 24.55
N THR A 127 -15.30 30.13 24.67
CA THR A 127 -15.29 31.16 23.62
C THR A 127 -14.38 32.32 24.04
N PRO A 128 -13.46 32.79 23.17
CA PRO A 128 -13.27 32.35 21.78
C PRO A 128 -12.28 31.17 21.65
N LEU A 129 -12.78 30.01 21.24
CA LEU A 129 -11.96 28.97 20.63
C LEU A 129 -11.58 29.47 19.24
N THR A 130 -10.34 29.91 19.07
CA THR A 130 -9.81 30.26 17.75
C THR A 130 -9.17 29.01 17.16
N SER A 131 -9.83 28.35 16.23
CA SER A 131 -9.20 27.30 15.44
C SER A 131 -8.27 27.95 14.41
N VAL A 132 -7.04 27.47 14.36
CA VAL A 132 -6.09 27.84 13.31
C VAL A 132 -5.70 26.54 12.62
N ASP A 133 -6.26 26.32 11.45
CA ASP A 133 -5.88 25.19 10.62
C ASP A 133 -4.56 25.52 9.93
N ILE A 134 -3.55 24.68 10.14
CA ILE A 134 -2.31 24.76 9.38
C ILE A 134 -2.56 24.09 8.05
N GLN A 135 -3.00 24.90 7.08
CA GLN A 135 -3.15 24.44 5.71
C GLN A 135 -1.79 24.52 5.03
N PHE A 136 -1.36 23.39 4.49
CA PHE A 136 -0.20 23.37 3.61
C PHE A 136 -0.62 23.84 2.23
N THR A 137 0.22 24.66 1.60
CA THR A 137 0.12 24.99 0.19
C THR A 137 0.93 23.98 -0.65
N ASN A 138 0.74 23.98 -1.97
CA ASN A 138 1.63 23.24 -2.88
C ASN A 138 3.10 23.61 -2.62
N ASP A 139 3.37 24.91 -2.49
CA ASP A 139 4.72 25.44 -2.29
C ASP A 139 5.33 24.93 -0.97
N ASP A 140 4.54 24.80 0.09
CA ASP A 140 5.02 24.26 1.38
C ASP A 140 5.44 22.79 1.27
N ILE A 141 4.64 21.97 0.57
CA ILE A 141 4.96 20.55 0.36
C ILE A 141 6.15 20.37 -0.60
N GLU A 142 6.27 21.22 -1.62
CA GLU A 142 7.41 21.22 -2.54
C GLU A 142 8.72 21.59 -1.80
N GLN A 143 8.67 22.65 -0.96
CA GLN A 143 9.79 23.02 -0.10
C GLN A 143 10.14 21.91 0.88
N PHE A 144 9.13 21.26 1.47
CA PHE A 144 9.33 20.12 2.35
C PHE A 144 10.05 18.97 1.62
N ALA A 145 9.59 18.58 0.42
CA ALA A 145 10.21 17.54 -0.38
C ALA A 145 11.67 17.86 -0.74
N THR A 146 11.94 19.13 -1.07
CA THR A 146 13.27 19.66 -1.41
C THR A 146 14.21 19.65 -0.21
N HIS A 147 13.75 20.13 0.95
CA HIS A 147 14.53 20.12 2.19
C HIS A 147 14.78 18.69 2.67
N PHE A 148 13.78 17.81 2.58
CA PHE A 148 13.93 16.41 2.95
C PHE A 148 15.01 15.72 2.11
N PHE A 149 14.98 15.88 0.79
CA PHE A 149 16.06 15.38 -0.08
C PHE A 149 17.42 16.00 0.26
N SER A 150 17.46 17.32 0.49
CA SER A 150 18.71 18.02 0.84
C SER A 150 19.34 17.48 2.11
N ILE A 151 18.53 17.10 3.11
CA ILE A 151 19.00 16.46 4.34
C ILE A 151 19.59 15.07 4.03
N LEU A 152 18.89 14.24 3.25
CA LEU A 152 19.39 12.92 2.84
C LEU A 152 20.71 13.03 2.08
N TRP A 153 20.82 14.03 1.20
CA TRP A 153 22.05 14.31 0.47
C TRP A 153 23.17 14.77 1.41
N VAL A 154 22.97 15.84 2.19
CA VAL A 154 24.01 16.43 3.04
C VAL A 154 24.55 15.42 4.04
N SER A 155 23.67 14.64 4.68
CA SER A 155 24.02 13.56 5.61
C SER A 155 24.74 12.37 4.94
N ASN A 156 24.86 12.37 3.61
CA ASN A 156 25.40 11.28 2.82
C ASN A 156 24.68 9.95 3.11
N TYR A 157 23.35 10.03 3.28
CA TYR A 157 22.53 8.87 3.54
C TYR A 157 22.76 7.79 2.48
N LYS A 158 22.99 6.55 2.92
CA LYS A 158 23.37 5.39 2.09
C LYS A 158 24.58 5.61 1.16
N ASN A 159 25.53 6.45 1.58
CA ASN A 159 26.76 6.74 0.82
C ASN A 159 26.49 7.27 -0.59
N ILE A 160 25.39 8.00 -0.80
CA ILE A 160 24.99 8.43 -2.13
C ILE A 160 26.03 9.33 -2.81
N LYS A 161 26.76 10.18 -2.05
CA LYS A 161 27.82 11.02 -2.61
C LYS A 161 29.00 10.22 -3.14
N ASN A 162 29.16 8.96 -2.72
CA ASN A 162 30.21 8.08 -3.24
C ASN A 162 29.77 7.38 -4.53
N LYS A 163 28.45 7.32 -4.82
CA LYS A 163 27.90 6.75 -6.06
C LYS A 163 28.03 7.69 -7.25
N PHE A 164 28.27 8.97 -7.00
CA PHE A 164 28.31 10.02 -8.02
C PHE A 164 29.57 10.84 -7.89
N ASN A 165 30.17 11.19 -9.04
CA ASN A 165 31.29 12.10 -9.05
C ASN A 165 30.85 13.50 -8.58
N LYS A 166 31.69 14.25 -7.85
CA LYS A 166 31.32 15.55 -7.21
C LYS A 166 30.81 16.64 -8.17
N LYS A 167 30.86 16.42 -9.48
CA LYS A 167 30.42 17.34 -10.54
C LYS A 167 29.14 16.88 -11.26
N ASP A 168 28.47 15.85 -10.77
CA ASP A 168 27.33 15.27 -11.48
C ASP A 168 26.04 16.09 -11.24
N TYR A 169 25.88 17.15 -12.03
CA TYR A 169 24.71 18.03 -12.03
C TYR A 169 23.44 17.28 -12.45
N LYS A 170 23.58 16.22 -13.24
CA LYS A 170 22.45 15.46 -13.78
C LYS A 170 21.63 14.79 -12.69
N PHE A 171 22.27 14.26 -11.66
CA PHE A 171 21.53 13.64 -10.55
C PHE A 171 20.69 14.67 -9.81
N HIS A 172 21.24 15.87 -9.54
CA HIS A 172 20.51 16.96 -8.89
C HIS A 172 19.36 17.47 -9.76
N GLU A 173 19.59 17.61 -11.06
CA GLU A 173 18.56 18.02 -12.03
C GLU A 173 17.41 17.00 -12.08
N ILE A 174 17.71 15.70 -12.12
CA ILE A 174 16.70 14.63 -12.12
C ILE A 174 15.87 14.67 -10.85
N ILE A 175 16.49 14.86 -9.69
CA ILE A 175 15.76 14.94 -8.42
C ILE A 175 14.90 16.20 -8.35
N GLY A 176 15.39 17.35 -8.83
CA GLY A 176 14.59 18.59 -8.90
C GLY A 176 13.35 18.42 -9.79
N ILE A 177 13.52 17.83 -10.98
CA ILE A 177 12.40 17.50 -11.88
C ILE A 177 11.44 16.52 -11.22
N MET A 178 11.95 15.55 -10.47
CA MET A 178 11.15 14.55 -9.79
C MET A 178 10.27 15.12 -8.68
N ILE A 179 10.79 16.06 -7.90
CA ILE A 179 9.99 16.77 -6.89
C ILE A 179 8.80 17.44 -7.57
N SER A 180 9.04 18.19 -8.66
CA SER A 180 7.98 18.84 -9.42
C SER A 180 6.97 17.83 -9.99
N ASP A 181 7.43 16.71 -10.54
CA ASP A 181 6.54 15.68 -11.06
C ASP A 181 5.68 15.04 -9.97
N PHE A 182 6.23 14.79 -8.77
CA PHE A 182 5.48 14.26 -7.63
C PHE A 182 4.43 15.26 -7.17
N MET A 183 4.78 16.55 -7.09
CA MET A 183 3.84 17.61 -6.75
C MET A 183 2.68 17.68 -7.75
N ASN A 184 2.95 17.50 -9.04
CA ASN A 184 1.93 17.51 -10.08
C ASN A 184 1.01 16.27 -10.09
N ASN A 185 1.33 15.24 -9.30
CA ASN A 185 0.64 13.95 -9.30
C ASN A 185 0.43 13.40 -7.87
N LEU A 186 0.31 14.28 -6.87
CA LEU A 186 0.06 13.88 -5.47
C LEU A 186 -1.19 12.99 -5.34
N ASP A 187 -2.25 13.35 -6.08
CA ASP A 187 -3.51 12.61 -6.13
C ASP A 187 -3.33 11.17 -6.65
N TYR A 188 -2.37 10.94 -7.55
CA TYR A 188 -1.99 9.61 -8.02
C TYR A 188 -1.20 8.82 -6.97
N LEU A 189 -0.44 9.51 -6.11
CA LEU A 189 0.28 8.94 -4.98
C LEU A 189 -0.61 8.72 -3.75
N ASN A 190 -1.94 8.88 -3.88
CA ASN A 190 -2.92 8.85 -2.80
C ASN A 190 -2.68 9.92 -1.72
N LEU A 191 -2.14 11.08 -2.13
CA LEU A 191 -1.93 12.24 -1.29
C LEU A 191 -2.85 13.38 -1.72
N ASP A 192 -3.47 14.04 -0.76
CA ASP A 192 -4.28 15.24 -0.95
C ASP A 192 -3.85 16.30 0.06
N ILE A 193 -3.53 17.49 -0.43
CA ILE A 193 -3.04 18.61 0.38
C ILE A 193 -4.07 19.02 1.44
N ASN A 194 -5.36 18.85 1.14
CA ASN A 194 -6.43 19.26 2.03
C ASN A 194 -6.75 18.22 3.11
N SER A 195 -6.31 16.97 2.96
CA SER A 195 -6.75 15.87 3.84
C SER A 195 -5.65 14.93 4.34
N SER A 196 -4.52 14.81 3.64
CA SER A 196 -3.39 13.99 4.06
C SER A 196 -2.61 14.65 5.20
N VAL A 197 -2.14 13.84 6.14
CA VAL A 197 -1.28 14.34 7.23
C VAL A 197 0.16 14.42 6.76
N ILE A 198 0.97 15.33 7.31
CA ILE A 198 2.39 15.47 6.95
C ILE A 198 3.19 14.15 7.04
N GLY A 199 2.75 13.23 7.91
CA GLY A 199 3.33 11.89 8.03
C GLY A 199 3.25 11.08 6.74
N ASP A 200 2.14 11.18 6.00
CA ASP A 200 1.92 10.44 4.76
C ASP A 200 2.88 10.94 3.66
N TYR A 201 3.09 12.26 3.59
CA TYR A 201 4.09 12.87 2.71
C TYR A 201 5.51 12.42 3.05
N VAL A 202 5.86 12.45 4.34
CA VAL A 202 7.18 12.00 4.82
C VAL A 202 7.42 10.55 4.43
N GLU A 203 6.45 9.67 4.68
CA GLU A 203 6.57 8.25 4.38
C GLU A 203 6.69 8.00 2.87
N LYS A 204 5.80 8.60 2.07
CA LYS A 204 5.80 8.45 0.61
C LYS A 204 7.11 8.96 0.01
N PHE A 205 7.56 10.16 0.38
CA PHE A 205 8.82 10.71 -0.14
C PHE A 205 10.03 9.92 0.35
N ARG A 206 10.07 9.48 1.61
CA ARG A 206 11.14 8.61 2.11
C ARG A 206 11.23 7.32 1.30
N ASN A 207 10.13 6.62 1.11
CA ASN A 207 10.13 5.34 0.41
C ASN A 207 10.59 5.50 -1.05
N ILE A 208 10.08 6.53 -1.74
CA ILE A 208 10.47 6.79 -3.13
C ILE A 208 11.95 7.19 -3.22
N TYR A 209 12.41 8.13 -2.39
CA TYR A 209 13.82 8.50 -2.37
C TYR A 209 14.70 7.29 -2.06
N ASP A 210 14.38 6.51 -1.02
CA ASP A 210 15.14 5.31 -0.66
C ASP A 210 15.31 4.35 -1.83
N ILE A 211 14.22 4.05 -2.55
CA ILE A 211 14.24 3.19 -3.74
C ILE A 211 15.20 3.75 -4.80
N ILE A 212 15.15 5.06 -5.02
CA ILE A 212 15.97 5.73 -6.02
C ILE A 212 17.42 5.75 -5.61
N LEU A 213 17.73 6.21 -4.40
CA LEU A 213 19.08 6.27 -3.86
C LEU A 213 19.73 4.88 -3.83
N ASP A 214 18.96 3.81 -3.60
CA ASP A 214 19.44 2.43 -3.67
C ASP A 214 19.77 2.00 -5.10
N GLY A 215 18.84 2.23 -6.03
CA GLY A 215 18.87 1.64 -7.36
C GLY A 215 19.61 2.43 -8.45
N VAL A 216 19.91 3.71 -8.21
CA VAL A 216 20.55 4.59 -9.17
C VAL A 216 22.07 4.41 -9.22
N SER A 217 22.66 4.52 -10.41
CA SER A 217 24.11 4.61 -10.62
C SER A 217 24.46 5.59 -11.74
N GLU A 218 25.68 6.14 -11.72
CA GLU A 218 26.19 7.08 -12.73
C GLU A 218 26.05 6.53 -14.17
N ASP A 219 26.34 5.24 -14.37
CA ASP A 219 26.15 4.58 -15.67
C ASP A 219 24.71 4.63 -16.19
N HIS A 220 23.71 4.42 -15.32
CA HIS A 220 22.30 4.43 -15.73
C HIS A 220 21.83 5.85 -16.00
N LEU A 221 22.24 6.82 -15.18
CA LEU A 221 21.95 8.24 -15.42
C LEU A 221 22.50 8.70 -16.77
N ASN A 222 23.70 8.28 -17.15
CA ASN A 222 24.32 8.66 -18.41
C ASN A 222 23.71 7.95 -19.64
N ARG A 223 23.12 6.77 -19.47
CA ARG A 223 22.46 6.00 -20.56
C ARG A 223 21.04 6.44 -20.85
N VAL A 224 20.39 7.13 -19.92
CA VAL A 224 19.02 7.61 -20.09
C VAL A 224 19.04 9.03 -20.64
N ASN A 225 18.79 9.16 -21.95
CA ASN A 225 18.46 10.44 -22.55
C ASN A 225 16.94 10.67 -22.45
N PHE A 226 16.53 11.52 -21.52
CA PHE A 226 15.11 11.87 -21.31
C PHE A 226 14.53 12.75 -22.44
N ASP A 227 15.39 13.44 -23.19
CA ASP A 227 14.98 14.31 -24.30
C ASP A 227 14.65 13.51 -25.57
N ASP A 228 15.16 12.27 -25.67
CA ASP A 228 14.81 11.35 -26.75
C ASP A 228 13.44 10.71 -26.53
N LYS A 229 12.40 11.50 -26.80
CA LYS A 229 10.99 11.09 -26.75
C LYS A 229 10.66 9.94 -27.70
N SER A 230 11.50 9.68 -28.71
CA SER A 230 11.25 8.65 -29.73
C SER A 230 11.53 7.23 -29.23
N THR A 231 12.57 7.05 -28.41
CA THR A 231 12.96 5.73 -27.87
C THR A 231 12.47 5.47 -26.46
N LEU A 232 12.06 6.51 -25.73
CA LEU A 232 11.55 6.40 -24.35
C LEU A 232 10.38 5.42 -24.26
N GLY A 233 9.42 5.50 -25.18
CA GLY A 233 8.25 4.61 -25.18
C GLY A 233 8.62 3.13 -25.25
N THR A 234 9.52 2.74 -26.15
CA THR A 234 9.96 1.35 -26.32
C THR A 234 10.78 0.84 -25.14
N LYS A 235 11.67 1.67 -24.58
CA LYS A 235 12.45 1.30 -23.38
C LYS A 235 11.53 0.98 -22.21
N VAL A 236 10.54 1.84 -22.02
CA VAL A 236 9.55 1.71 -20.97
C VAL A 236 8.64 0.50 -21.17
N GLU A 237 8.15 0.29 -22.39
CA GLU A 237 7.39 -0.89 -22.77
C GLU A 237 8.16 -2.17 -22.40
N GLY A 238 9.47 -2.22 -22.71
CA GLY A 238 10.35 -3.30 -22.31
C GLY A 238 10.37 -3.55 -20.80
N VAL A 239 10.44 -2.48 -20.00
CA VAL A 239 10.39 -2.60 -18.53
C VAL A 239 9.05 -3.13 -18.04
N PHE A 240 7.93 -2.67 -18.59
CA PHE A 240 6.61 -3.18 -18.20
C PHE A 240 6.42 -4.65 -18.60
N LYS A 241 6.90 -5.08 -19.78
CA LYS A 241 6.87 -6.50 -20.15
C LYS A 241 7.66 -7.36 -19.16
N GLU A 242 8.84 -6.90 -18.75
CA GLU A 242 9.64 -7.59 -17.73
C GLU A 242 8.95 -7.59 -16.37
N TYR A 243 8.29 -6.48 -16.01
CA TYR A 243 7.54 -6.38 -14.77
C TYR A 243 6.42 -7.41 -14.70
N LEU A 244 5.56 -7.45 -15.72
CA LEU A 244 4.46 -8.42 -15.82
C LEU A 244 4.99 -9.85 -15.79
N LEU A 245 6.08 -10.15 -16.50
CA LEU A 245 6.70 -11.47 -16.49
C LEU A 245 7.26 -11.84 -15.10
N SER A 246 7.86 -10.89 -14.39
CA SER A 246 8.48 -11.16 -13.09
C SER A 246 7.46 -11.36 -11.96
N ARG A 247 6.35 -10.60 -11.99
CA ARG A 247 5.35 -10.56 -10.92
C ARG A 247 4.19 -11.53 -11.14
N ASN A 248 3.86 -11.83 -12.39
CA ASN A 248 2.86 -12.86 -12.74
C ASN A 248 3.52 -14.18 -13.14
N LYS A 249 4.36 -14.72 -12.24
CA LYS A 249 4.64 -16.17 -12.21
C LYS A 249 3.30 -16.91 -12.12
N PRO A 250 3.15 -18.13 -12.66
CA PRO A 250 1.84 -18.67 -13.03
C PRO A 250 0.79 -18.42 -11.94
N PHE A 251 -0.14 -17.52 -12.22
CA PHE A 251 -1.19 -17.17 -11.28
C PHE A 251 -2.25 -18.26 -11.39
N ILE A 252 -2.54 -18.93 -10.28
CA ILE A 252 -3.49 -20.04 -10.24
C ILE A 252 -4.78 -19.53 -9.62
N TYR A 253 -5.85 -19.63 -10.38
CA TYR A 253 -7.20 -19.36 -9.92
C TYR A 253 -8.00 -20.66 -9.84
N GLU A 254 -8.64 -20.92 -8.70
CA GLU A 254 -9.45 -22.11 -8.51
C GLU A 254 -10.94 -21.80 -8.66
N GLU A 255 -11.63 -22.55 -9.51
CA GLU A 255 -13.08 -22.44 -9.72
C GLU A 255 -13.68 -23.84 -9.85
N ASN A 256 -14.65 -24.16 -8.99
CA ASN A 256 -15.36 -25.46 -9.00
C ASN A 256 -14.41 -26.68 -9.07
N GLY A 257 -13.34 -26.66 -8.28
CA GLY A 257 -12.35 -27.74 -8.21
C GLY A 257 -11.41 -27.83 -9.42
N HIS A 258 -11.48 -26.88 -10.36
CA HIS A 258 -10.57 -26.79 -11.50
C HIS A 258 -9.55 -25.67 -11.28
N GLN A 259 -8.30 -25.93 -11.59
CA GLN A 259 -7.23 -24.94 -11.58
C GLN A 259 -7.09 -24.29 -12.96
N ILE A 260 -7.30 -22.97 -13.00
CA ILE A 260 -7.05 -22.14 -14.16
C ILE A 260 -5.67 -21.50 -13.98
N LYS A 261 -4.71 -21.94 -14.78
CA LYS A 261 -3.35 -21.40 -14.79
C LYS A 261 -3.28 -20.23 -15.76
N ILE A 262 -2.87 -19.07 -15.26
CA ILE A 262 -2.79 -17.82 -16.02
C ILE A 262 -1.31 -17.44 -16.14
N ILE A 263 -0.83 -17.30 -17.37
CA ILE A 263 0.60 -17.06 -17.65
C ILE A 263 0.73 -15.85 -18.56
N TYR A 264 1.58 -14.91 -18.19
CA TYR A 264 1.98 -13.83 -19.10
C TYR A 264 2.99 -14.32 -20.13
N VAL A 265 2.70 -14.09 -21.42
CA VAL A 265 3.58 -14.39 -22.54
C VAL A 265 4.04 -13.08 -23.16
N LYS A 266 5.35 -12.88 -23.23
CA LYS A 266 5.99 -11.65 -23.74
C LYS A 266 5.93 -11.54 -25.27
N ASP A 267 5.71 -12.65 -25.96
CA ASP A 267 5.66 -12.69 -27.41
C ASP A 267 4.40 -12.00 -27.95
N ASN A 268 4.55 -11.34 -29.08
CA ASN A 268 3.45 -10.66 -29.75
C ASN A 268 2.52 -11.70 -30.41
N ILE A 269 1.21 -11.45 -30.34
CA ILE A 269 0.23 -12.19 -31.14
C ILE A 269 -0.47 -11.27 -32.13
N LYS A 270 -0.79 -11.82 -33.29
CA LYS A 270 -1.47 -11.07 -34.34
C LYS A 270 -2.99 -11.22 -34.21
N ILE A 271 -3.68 -10.09 -34.04
CA ILE A 271 -5.13 -10.02 -33.98
C ILE A 271 -5.60 -9.14 -35.15
N GLY A 272 -6.12 -9.78 -36.18
CA GLY A 272 -6.39 -9.11 -37.46
C GLY A 272 -5.09 -8.67 -38.13
N ARG A 273 -4.92 -7.35 -38.33
CA ARG A 273 -3.69 -6.76 -38.90
C ARG A 273 -2.75 -6.15 -37.86
N HIS A 274 -3.10 -6.24 -36.58
CA HIS A 274 -2.39 -5.57 -35.48
C HIS A 274 -1.69 -6.61 -34.60
N GLU A 275 -0.57 -6.22 -34.00
CA GLU A 275 0.21 -7.04 -33.07
C GLU A 275 0.09 -6.48 -31.67
N THR A 276 -0.04 -7.37 -30.69
CA THR A 276 -0.08 -7.02 -29.26
C THR A 276 1.34 -6.83 -28.72
N ASP A 277 1.46 -6.17 -27.56
CA ASP A 277 2.74 -6.05 -26.85
C ASP A 277 3.03 -7.29 -25.97
N GLY A 278 2.02 -8.11 -25.75
CA GLY A 278 2.07 -9.39 -25.05
C GLY A 278 0.65 -9.90 -24.86
N TYR A 279 0.48 -10.99 -24.11
CA TYR A 279 -0.84 -11.50 -23.75
C TYR A 279 -0.79 -12.40 -22.52
N TYR A 280 -1.90 -12.49 -21.79
CA TYR A 280 -2.12 -13.55 -20.83
C TYR A 280 -2.76 -14.74 -21.51
N ASN A 281 -2.21 -15.93 -21.28
CA ASN A 281 -2.78 -17.20 -21.69
C ASN A 281 -3.47 -17.89 -20.50
N PHE A 282 -4.69 -18.36 -20.70
CA PHE A 282 -5.52 -19.02 -19.68
C PHE A 282 -5.62 -20.50 -20.03
N LEU A 283 -5.25 -21.36 -19.08
CA LEU A 283 -5.11 -22.80 -19.29
C LEU A 283 -5.86 -23.58 -18.21
N ILE A 284 -6.53 -24.67 -18.58
CA ILE A 284 -6.98 -25.71 -17.64
C ILE A 284 -6.19 -26.98 -17.98
N GLY A 285 -5.34 -27.42 -17.04
CA GLY A 285 -4.26 -28.37 -17.38
C GLY A 285 -3.37 -27.77 -18.47
N ASP A 286 -3.20 -28.49 -19.57
CA ASP A 286 -2.45 -28.03 -20.76
C ASP A 286 -3.34 -27.43 -21.85
N THR A 287 -4.66 -27.37 -21.64
CA THR A 287 -5.62 -26.90 -22.66
C THR A 287 -5.83 -25.39 -22.57
N PRO A 288 -5.54 -24.60 -23.62
CA PRO A 288 -5.88 -23.19 -23.67
C PRO A 288 -7.38 -22.98 -23.73
N ILE A 289 -7.90 -22.15 -22.82
CA ILE A 289 -9.31 -21.78 -22.76
C ILE A 289 -9.57 -20.32 -23.19
N GLY A 290 -8.52 -19.52 -23.32
CA GLY A 290 -8.64 -18.16 -23.82
C GLY A 290 -7.37 -17.33 -23.64
N ILE A 291 -7.42 -16.10 -24.16
CA ILE A 291 -6.34 -15.13 -24.07
C ILE A 291 -6.88 -13.74 -23.69
N MET A 292 -6.04 -12.94 -23.03
CA MET A 292 -6.25 -11.51 -22.81
C MET A 292 -5.06 -10.75 -23.41
N PRO A 293 -5.24 -10.07 -24.56
CA PRO A 293 -4.22 -9.21 -25.14
C PRO A 293 -3.78 -8.11 -24.18
N VAL A 294 -2.48 -7.81 -24.16
CA VAL A 294 -1.90 -6.68 -23.44
C VAL A 294 -1.39 -5.66 -24.44
N GLU A 295 -1.84 -4.43 -24.28
CA GLU A 295 -1.38 -3.26 -25.02
C GLU A 295 -0.74 -2.27 -24.05
N ILE A 296 0.49 -1.85 -24.34
CA ILE A 296 1.26 -0.91 -23.54
C ILE A 296 1.54 0.32 -24.41
N THR A 297 1.06 1.49 -24.00
CA THR A 297 1.21 2.69 -24.82
C THR A 297 1.59 3.92 -24.03
N ALA A 298 2.42 4.78 -24.64
CA ALA A 298 2.78 6.11 -24.14
C ALA A 298 2.26 7.24 -25.05
N GLN A 299 1.31 6.92 -25.95
CA GLN A 299 0.76 7.90 -26.88
C GLN A 299 -0.02 8.98 -26.13
N LYS A 300 0.07 10.22 -26.63
CA LYS A 300 -0.64 11.36 -26.04
C LYS A 300 -2.16 11.25 -26.22
N ASP A 301 -2.63 10.50 -27.21
CA ASP A 301 -4.03 10.22 -27.45
C ASP A 301 -4.29 8.85 -28.09
N ILE A 302 -5.51 8.31 -27.89
CA ILE A 302 -6.03 7.12 -28.58
C ILE A 302 -6.81 7.56 -29.82
N LYS A 303 -6.09 7.89 -30.89
CA LYS A 303 -6.69 8.25 -32.19
C LYS A 303 -6.13 7.40 -33.34
N GLY A 304 -6.84 7.44 -34.47
CA GLY A 304 -6.42 6.83 -35.73
C GLY A 304 -6.04 5.36 -35.58
N ARG A 305 -4.76 5.05 -35.84
CA ARG A 305 -4.23 3.69 -35.81
C ARG A 305 -4.40 3.01 -34.45
N LYS A 306 -4.16 3.72 -33.33
CA LYS A 306 -4.22 3.11 -32.00
C LYS A 306 -5.66 2.84 -31.56
N LYS A 307 -6.57 3.77 -31.84
CA LYS A 307 -8.03 3.57 -31.66
C LYS A 307 -8.50 2.33 -32.41
N ASN A 308 -8.08 2.17 -33.67
CA ASN A 308 -8.43 1.01 -34.48
C ASN A 308 -7.81 -0.29 -33.97
N GLN A 309 -6.55 -0.26 -33.51
CA GLN A 309 -5.87 -1.40 -32.91
C GLN A 309 -6.60 -1.89 -31.65
N LEU A 310 -6.87 -0.99 -30.70
CA LEU A 310 -7.61 -1.33 -29.49
C LEU A 310 -9.00 -1.85 -29.80
N LYS A 311 -9.71 -1.23 -30.75
CA LYS A 311 -11.01 -1.73 -31.23
C LYS A 311 -10.92 -3.16 -31.75
N THR A 312 -9.94 -3.46 -32.62
CA THR A 312 -9.75 -4.81 -33.16
C THR A 312 -9.44 -5.84 -32.07
N PHE A 313 -8.74 -5.44 -31.02
CA PHE A 313 -8.46 -6.33 -29.88
C PHE A 313 -9.73 -6.58 -29.06
N THR A 314 -10.44 -5.51 -28.68
CA THR A 314 -11.66 -5.60 -27.87
C THR A 314 -12.81 -6.26 -28.62
N GLU A 315 -12.90 -6.17 -29.95
CA GLU A 315 -13.88 -6.93 -30.73
C GLU A 315 -13.76 -8.44 -30.52
N LYS A 316 -12.56 -8.96 -30.26
CA LYS A 316 -12.30 -10.41 -30.15
C LYS A 316 -12.07 -10.90 -28.73
N TYR A 317 -11.47 -10.10 -27.86
CA TYR A 317 -11.04 -10.51 -26.52
C TYR A 317 -11.19 -9.40 -25.50
N ASN A 318 -11.36 -9.75 -24.22
CA ASN A 318 -11.09 -8.80 -23.15
C ASN A 318 -9.62 -8.38 -23.23
N THR A 319 -9.34 -7.08 -23.12
CA THR A 319 -8.01 -6.51 -23.37
C THR A 319 -7.54 -5.71 -22.17
N LEU A 320 -6.26 -5.87 -21.80
CA LEU A 320 -5.61 -5.03 -20.79
C LEU A 320 -4.81 -3.93 -21.49
N LEU A 321 -5.18 -2.68 -21.23
CA LEU A 321 -4.46 -1.49 -21.66
C LEU A 321 -3.65 -0.92 -20.50
N ILE A 322 -2.33 -0.91 -20.62
CA ILE A 322 -1.42 -0.17 -19.76
C ILE A 322 -1.08 1.14 -20.47
N TRP A 323 -1.63 2.26 -19.99
CA TRP A 323 -1.46 3.56 -20.62
C TRP A 323 -0.65 4.51 -19.75
N MET A 324 0.51 4.89 -20.27
CA MET A 324 1.38 5.91 -19.72
C MET A 324 1.01 7.27 -20.27
N PHE A 325 0.48 8.13 -19.41
CA PHE A 325 -0.17 9.36 -19.82
C PHE A 325 0.63 10.61 -19.50
N ILE A 326 0.46 11.65 -20.32
CA ILE A 326 1.05 12.97 -20.03
C ILE A 326 0.05 13.83 -19.23
N ASP A 327 -1.24 13.69 -19.51
CA ASP A 327 -2.30 14.46 -18.84
C ASP A 327 -3.44 13.53 -18.41
N ARG A 328 -3.68 13.46 -17.09
CA ARG A 328 -4.68 12.59 -16.46
C ARG A 328 -6.09 12.92 -16.93
N ASN A 329 -6.44 14.22 -16.94
CA ASN A 329 -7.76 14.70 -17.33
C ASN A 329 -8.05 14.40 -18.79
N LYS A 330 -7.04 14.53 -19.64
CA LYS A 330 -7.15 14.16 -21.04
C LYS A 330 -7.38 12.67 -21.23
N VAL A 331 -6.65 11.82 -20.51
CA VAL A 331 -6.81 10.36 -20.60
C VAL A 331 -8.18 9.90 -20.12
N ILE A 332 -8.68 10.41 -19.00
CA ILE A 332 -10.02 10.09 -18.51
C ILE A 332 -11.09 10.44 -19.56
N LYS A 333 -11.00 11.64 -20.17
CA LYS A 333 -11.92 12.07 -21.23
C LYS A 333 -11.84 11.16 -22.47
N GLU A 334 -10.64 10.75 -22.87
CA GLU A 334 -10.45 9.91 -24.05
C GLU A 334 -10.91 8.46 -23.83
N LEU A 335 -10.67 7.88 -22.65
CA LEU A 335 -11.16 6.55 -22.30
C LEU A 335 -12.69 6.54 -22.21
N LYS A 336 -13.28 7.57 -21.60
CA LYS A 336 -14.74 7.75 -21.60
C LYS A 336 -15.29 7.78 -23.02
N LYS A 337 -14.69 8.60 -23.90
CA LYS A 337 -15.08 8.66 -25.31
C LYS A 337 -14.88 7.32 -26.04
N PHE A 338 -13.79 6.60 -25.77
CA PHE A 338 -13.57 5.28 -26.37
C PHE A 338 -14.67 4.28 -25.96
N ARG A 339 -15.04 4.28 -24.67
CA ARG A 339 -16.12 3.42 -24.15
C ARG A 339 -17.46 3.76 -24.80
N GLU A 340 -17.79 5.05 -24.89
CA GLU A 340 -19.03 5.54 -25.51
C GLU A 340 -19.05 5.36 -27.05
N ASP A 341 -17.92 5.50 -27.75
CA ASP A 341 -17.90 5.43 -29.22
C ASP A 341 -17.74 4.01 -29.76
N ILE A 342 -17.09 3.11 -29.01
CA ILE A 342 -16.61 1.82 -29.53
C ILE A 342 -17.16 0.63 -28.76
N LEU A 343 -17.20 0.70 -27.43
CA LEU A 343 -17.51 -0.47 -26.61
C LEU A 343 -19.02 -0.70 -26.41
N ILE A 344 -19.89 0.20 -26.86
CA ILE A 344 -21.35 0.04 -26.75
C ILE A 344 -21.82 -1.27 -27.40
N ASP A 345 -21.26 -1.63 -28.55
CA ASP A 345 -21.66 -2.80 -29.33
C ASP A 345 -20.70 -4.00 -29.19
N ILE A 346 -19.74 -3.93 -28.27
CA ILE A 346 -18.70 -4.96 -28.09
C ILE A 346 -18.91 -5.67 -26.75
N PRO A 347 -19.04 -7.02 -26.74
CA PRO A 347 -19.34 -7.77 -25.52
C PRO A 347 -18.11 -7.95 -24.60
N ASN A 348 -16.93 -7.57 -25.05
CA ASN A 348 -15.69 -7.71 -24.29
C ASN A 348 -15.30 -6.42 -23.59
N GLU A 349 -14.60 -6.55 -22.47
CA GLU A 349 -14.19 -5.44 -21.63
C GLU A 349 -12.77 -4.93 -21.97
N LEU A 350 -12.58 -3.63 -21.83
CA LEU A 350 -11.27 -2.99 -21.80
C LEU A 350 -10.90 -2.69 -20.33
N TYR A 351 -9.92 -3.43 -19.81
CA TYR A 351 -9.33 -3.18 -18.50
C TYR A 351 -8.20 -2.18 -18.63
N GLU A 352 -8.15 -1.19 -17.76
CA GLU A 352 -7.27 -0.04 -17.90
C GLU A 352 -6.37 0.10 -16.67
N LEU A 353 -5.08 0.22 -16.94
CA LEU A 353 -4.07 0.57 -15.95
C LEU A 353 -3.38 1.85 -16.41
N ILE A 354 -3.71 2.95 -15.75
CA ILE A 354 -3.25 4.29 -16.10
C ILE A 354 -2.08 4.66 -15.17
N ILE A 355 -0.97 5.17 -15.73
CA ILE A 355 0.26 5.54 -15.00
C ILE A 355 0.82 6.87 -15.52
N PRO A 356 1.16 7.87 -14.67
CA PRO A 356 1.79 9.10 -15.12
C PRO A 356 3.10 8.81 -15.84
N LYS A 357 3.24 9.26 -17.07
CA LYS A 357 4.44 9.07 -17.89
C LYS A 357 5.68 9.66 -17.22
N ASP A 358 5.50 10.77 -16.50
CA ASP A 358 6.59 11.45 -15.80
C ASP A 358 7.22 10.57 -14.73
N PHE A 359 6.46 9.68 -14.10
CA PHE A 359 7.03 8.77 -13.10
C PHE A 359 7.79 7.60 -13.70
N VAL A 360 7.35 7.17 -14.87
CA VAL A 360 7.89 6.00 -15.53
C VAL A 360 9.33 6.23 -16.02
N LYS A 361 9.73 7.48 -16.24
CA LYS A 361 11.10 7.81 -16.61
C LYS A 361 12.09 7.50 -15.46
N TYR A 362 11.66 7.61 -14.20
CA TYR A 362 12.49 7.27 -13.05
C TYR A 362 12.73 5.78 -12.90
N ILE A 363 11.85 4.94 -13.44
CA ILE A 363 12.04 3.49 -13.48
C ILE A 363 13.26 3.14 -14.35
N LEU A 364 13.54 3.93 -15.40
CA LEU A 364 14.62 3.65 -16.36
C LEU A 364 16.02 3.93 -15.80
N ILE A 365 16.14 4.80 -14.79
CA ILE A 365 17.42 5.09 -14.14
C ILE A 365 17.75 4.08 -13.04
N LEU A 366 16.85 3.14 -12.74
CA LEU A 366 17.03 2.12 -11.72
C LEU A 366 17.42 0.78 -12.34
N LYS A 367 18.46 0.17 -11.76
CA LYS A 367 18.90 -1.15 -12.17
C LYS A 367 18.01 -2.25 -11.57
N ASP A 368 18.10 -2.41 -10.24
CA ASP A 368 17.52 -3.56 -9.54
C ASP A 368 16.17 -3.24 -8.88
N ARG A 369 15.92 -1.95 -8.58
CA ARG A 369 14.74 -1.49 -7.82
C ARG A 369 13.63 -0.91 -8.68
N LYS A 370 13.74 -1.05 -10.01
CA LYS A 370 12.79 -0.51 -10.99
C LYS A 370 11.33 -0.93 -10.73
N PHE A 371 11.12 -2.18 -10.30
CA PHE A 371 9.79 -2.70 -9.96
C PHE A 371 9.27 -2.22 -8.61
N SER A 372 10.16 -2.06 -7.62
CA SER A 372 9.81 -1.49 -6.33
C SER A 372 9.30 -0.05 -6.48
N LEU A 373 9.93 0.74 -7.36
CA LEU A 373 9.44 2.11 -7.62
C LEU A 373 8.04 2.09 -8.24
N LEU A 374 7.81 1.22 -9.23
CA LEU A 374 6.50 1.09 -9.87
C LEU A 374 5.40 0.71 -8.87
N GLU A 375 5.71 -0.20 -7.94
CA GLU A 375 4.81 -0.65 -6.86
C GLU A 375 4.54 0.45 -5.82
N GLU A 376 5.55 1.27 -5.50
CA GLU A 376 5.39 2.41 -4.58
C GLU A 376 4.56 3.55 -5.19
N LEU A 377 4.74 3.80 -6.50
CA LEU A 377 4.00 4.81 -7.24
C LEU A 377 2.53 4.40 -7.46
N LYS A 378 2.26 3.10 -7.61
CA LYS A 378 0.91 2.57 -7.76
C LYS A 378 0.74 1.35 -6.88
N GLU A 379 0.35 1.62 -5.63
CA GLU A 379 0.04 0.56 -4.68
C GLU A 379 -1.06 -0.34 -5.25
N GLY A 380 -0.87 -1.66 -5.15
CA GLY A 380 -1.85 -2.62 -5.63
C GLY A 380 -1.89 -2.83 -7.15
N ILE A 381 -0.96 -2.28 -7.94
CA ILE A 381 -0.90 -2.50 -9.41
C ILE A 381 -1.04 -3.98 -9.83
N ILE A 382 -0.41 -4.91 -9.11
CA ILE A 382 -0.54 -6.36 -9.37
C ILE A 382 -1.90 -6.88 -8.92
N ASN A 383 -2.43 -6.42 -7.80
CA ASN A 383 -3.74 -6.84 -7.29
C ASN A 383 -4.86 -6.39 -8.25
N ASP A 384 -4.76 -5.20 -8.82
CA ASP A 384 -5.66 -4.69 -9.86
C ASP A 384 -5.64 -5.64 -11.08
N ILE A 385 -4.45 -5.94 -11.58
CA ILE A 385 -4.27 -6.85 -12.73
C ILE A 385 -4.83 -8.24 -12.39
N GLN A 386 -4.50 -8.81 -11.24
CA GLN A 386 -4.98 -10.15 -10.82
C GLN A 386 -6.50 -10.19 -10.66
N THR A 387 -7.11 -9.09 -10.22
CA THR A 387 -8.57 -8.96 -10.14
C THR A 387 -9.20 -9.00 -11.53
N TYR A 388 -8.64 -8.27 -12.50
CA TYR A 388 -9.07 -8.33 -13.90
C TYR A 388 -8.89 -9.73 -14.51
N LEU A 389 -7.76 -10.37 -14.25
CA LEU A 389 -7.47 -11.73 -14.70
C LEU A 389 -8.47 -12.74 -14.12
N THR A 390 -8.75 -12.65 -12.83
CA THR A 390 -9.70 -13.53 -12.12
C THR A 390 -11.11 -13.39 -12.67
N LYS A 391 -11.58 -12.15 -12.84
CA LYS A 391 -12.90 -11.86 -13.42
C LYS A 391 -13.02 -12.48 -14.81
N TYR A 392 -12.00 -12.34 -15.65
CA TYR A 392 -12.02 -12.90 -17.00
C TYR A 392 -11.87 -14.43 -17.01
N ALA A 393 -11.03 -15.01 -16.14
CA ALA A 393 -10.86 -16.45 -16.00
C ALA A 393 -12.19 -17.15 -15.69
N LYS A 394 -12.99 -16.57 -14.79
CA LYS A 394 -14.32 -17.08 -14.47
C LYS A 394 -15.26 -17.06 -15.69
N ASN A 395 -15.22 -16.00 -16.49
CA ASN A 395 -16.02 -15.91 -17.72
C ASN A 395 -15.58 -16.97 -18.75
N LEU A 396 -14.27 -17.18 -18.92
CA LEU A 396 -13.74 -18.21 -19.81
C LEU A 396 -14.07 -19.63 -19.33
N PHE A 397 -13.99 -19.87 -18.03
CA PHE A 397 -14.37 -21.15 -17.42
C PHE A 397 -15.84 -21.49 -17.70
N ASN A 398 -16.74 -20.54 -17.45
CA ASN A 398 -18.17 -20.74 -17.69
C ASN A 398 -18.45 -21.08 -19.16
N ARG A 399 -17.80 -20.39 -20.11
CA ARG A 399 -17.92 -20.68 -21.55
C ARG A 399 -17.40 -22.08 -21.88
N TRP A 400 -16.21 -22.42 -21.40
CA TRP A 400 -15.59 -23.73 -21.62
C TRP A 400 -16.44 -24.88 -21.05
N MET A 401 -17.07 -24.68 -19.88
CA MET A 401 -17.99 -25.65 -19.30
C MET A 401 -19.27 -25.82 -20.12
N MET A 402 -19.77 -24.77 -20.77
CA MET A 402 -20.94 -24.83 -21.65
C MET A 402 -20.62 -25.45 -23.03
N GLU A 403 -19.41 -25.24 -23.54
CA GLU A 403 -18.96 -25.80 -24.83
C GLU A 403 -18.61 -27.29 -24.74
N LYS A 404 -18.29 -27.78 -23.54
CA LYS A 404 -18.23 -29.22 -23.29
C LYS A 404 -19.65 -29.79 -23.31
N PRO A 405 -19.92 -30.88 -24.06
CA PRO A 405 -21.21 -31.56 -23.95
C PRO A 405 -21.37 -31.99 -22.49
N ILE A 406 -22.41 -31.47 -21.85
CA ILE A 406 -22.86 -31.97 -20.56
C ILE A 406 -23.25 -33.43 -20.82
N LYS A 407 -22.36 -34.37 -20.53
CA LYS A 407 -22.77 -35.74 -20.30
C LYS A 407 -23.52 -35.74 -18.98
N THR A 408 -24.82 -35.44 -19.04
CA THR A 408 -25.76 -35.89 -18.02
C THR A 408 -25.78 -37.41 -18.08
N THR A 409 -24.78 -38.06 -17.49
CA THR A 409 -24.96 -39.42 -17.00
C THR A 409 -25.87 -39.31 -15.79
N HIS A 410 -27.18 -39.37 -16.02
CA HIS A 410 -28.06 -40.01 -15.07
C HIS A 410 -27.61 -41.47 -14.96
N LYS A 411 -26.78 -41.75 -13.96
CA LYS A 411 -26.61 -43.10 -13.44
C LYS A 411 -26.73 -43.05 -11.93
N ASN A 412 -27.89 -43.50 -11.47
CA ASN A 412 -28.00 -44.15 -10.17
C ASN A 412 -27.06 -45.36 -10.21
N GLU A 413 -25.92 -45.28 -9.53
CA GLU A 413 -25.15 -46.44 -9.11
C GLU A 413 -24.42 -46.05 -7.83
N LYS A 414 -24.79 -46.70 -6.72
CA LYS A 414 -24.06 -46.63 -5.45
C LYS A 414 -22.65 -47.14 -5.73
N GLU A 415 -21.65 -46.27 -5.70
CA GLU A 415 -20.26 -46.71 -5.54
C GLU A 415 -19.88 -46.62 -4.05
N GLU A 416 -19.55 -47.78 -3.49
CA GLU A 416 -18.94 -47.92 -2.18
C GLU A 416 -17.67 -47.06 -2.10
N VAL A 417 -17.64 -46.17 -1.11
CA VAL A 417 -16.41 -45.50 -0.70
C VAL A 417 -15.47 -46.56 -0.13
N LYS A 418 -14.53 -47.05 -0.93
CA LYS A 418 -13.34 -47.73 -0.39
C LYS A 418 -12.40 -46.67 0.17
N PRO A 419 -11.94 -46.80 1.42
CA PRO A 419 -11.05 -45.81 2.01
C PRO A 419 -9.71 -45.83 1.27
N VAL A 420 -9.23 -44.64 0.92
CA VAL A 420 -7.93 -44.34 0.32
C VAL A 420 -6.82 -44.56 1.37
N LEU A 421 -6.64 -45.80 1.82
CA LEU A 421 -5.59 -46.17 2.78
C LEU A 421 -4.29 -46.57 2.07
N ARG A 422 -4.37 -47.22 0.90
CA ARG A 422 -3.18 -47.67 0.15
C ARG A 422 -2.30 -46.54 -0.40
N GLU A 423 -2.90 -45.43 -0.85
CA GLU A 423 -2.12 -44.30 -1.39
C GLU A 423 -1.40 -43.52 -0.30
N ALA A 424 -1.96 -43.46 0.92
CA ALA A 424 -1.31 -42.86 2.08
C ALA A 424 -0.18 -43.75 2.59
N GLU A 425 -0.38 -45.06 2.65
CA GLU A 425 0.67 -46.03 3.01
C GLU A 425 1.84 -45.99 2.02
N GLU A 426 1.57 -45.98 0.70
CA GLU A 426 2.63 -45.89 -0.32
C GLU A 426 3.37 -44.54 -0.30
N LYS A 427 2.67 -43.43 -0.01
CA LYS A 427 3.33 -42.12 0.13
C LYS A 427 4.21 -42.06 1.37
N VAL A 428 3.77 -42.68 2.48
CA VAL A 428 4.55 -42.75 3.73
C VAL A 428 5.76 -43.66 3.56
N GLU A 429 5.62 -44.83 2.90
CA GLU A 429 6.76 -45.71 2.57
C GLU A 429 7.79 -44.99 1.70
N ARG A 430 7.38 -44.28 0.64
CA ARG A 430 8.30 -43.51 -0.21
C ARG A 430 8.98 -42.35 0.53
N LEU A 431 8.29 -41.73 1.49
CA LEU A 431 8.86 -40.66 2.31
C LEU A 431 9.94 -41.21 3.25
N PHE A 432 9.72 -42.40 3.80
CA PHE A 432 10.72 -43.10 4.61
C PHE A 432 11.90 -43.58 3.77
N ASP A 433 11.66 -44.21 2.62
CA ASP A 433 12.74 -44.65 1.72
C ASP A 433 13.64 -43.48 1.27
N ASN A 434 13.05 -42.31 1.02
CA ASN A 434 13.79 -41.09 0.66
C ASN A 434 14.50 -40.43 1.85
N LEU A 435 13.97 -40.53 3.08
CA LEU A 435 14.66 -40.02 4.27
C LEU A 435 15.87 -40.91 4.63
N PHE A 436 15.81 -42.20 4.33
CA PHE A 436 16.84 -43.18 4.71
C PHE A 436 17.92 -43.41 3.65
N SER A 437 17.75 -42.91 2.43
CA SER A 437 18.80 -42.91 1.41
C SER A 437 19.98 -41.98 1.74
N TYR A 438 19.84 -41.12 2.74
CA TYR A 438 20.84 -40.12 3.14
C TYR A 438 21.81 -40.55 4.26
N PHE A 439 21.68 -41.76 4.83
CA PHE A 439 22.55 -42.23 5.93
C PHE A 439 23.47 -43.38 5.50
N GLY A 440 24.78 -43.22 5.75
CA GLY A 440 25.82 -44.15 5.31
C GLY A 440 25.83 -45.54 5.98
N ASP A 441 26.47 -46.50 5.31
CA ASP A 441 26.37 -47.96 5.49
C ASP A 441 26.65 -48.55 6.88
N LYS A 442 27.23 -47.80 7.83
CA LYS A 442 27.52 -48.33 9.18
C LYS A 442 26.32 -48.38 10.13
N ASN A 443 25.17 -47.79 9.78
CA ASN A 443 23.99 -47.82 10.65
C ASN A 443 22.92 -48.87 10.27
N LYS A 444 23.09 -49.63 9.18
CA LYS A 444 22.07 -50.57 8.64
C LYS A 444 21.58 -51.66 9.60
N LYS A 445 22.39 -52.11 10.56
CA LYS A 445 21.98 -53.15 11.53
C LYS A 445 21.09 -52.62 12.66
N THR A 446 21.29 -51.38 13.10
CA THR A 446 20.42 -50.71 14.07
C THR A 446 19.09 -50.26 13.42
N HIS A 447 19.09 -50.09 12.09
CA HIS A 447 17.93 -49.68 11.29
C HIS A 447 16.85 -50.75 11.14
N GLY A 448 17.19 -52.01 10.88
CA GLY A 448 16.16 -53.06 10.74
C GLY A 448 15.26 -53.21 11.97
N THR A 449 15.83 -52.98 13.16
CA THR A 449 15.11 -53.03 14.44
C THR A 449 14.21 -51.81 14.66
N LEU A 450 14.61 -50.63 14.16
CA LEU A 450 13.84 -49.39 14.31
C LEU A 450 12.64 -49.35 13.36
N THR A 451 12.83 -49.73 12.09
CA THR A 451 11.77 -49.80 11.08
C THR A 451 10.70 -50.83 11.47
N LYS A 452 11.13 -51.95 12.08
CA LYS A 452 10.21 -52.97 12.58
C LYS A 452 9.39 -52.47 13.79
N LYS A 453 10.03 -51.79 14.76
CA LYS A 453 9.31 -51.18 15.90
C LYS A 453 8.35 -50.07 15.47
N LEU A 454 8.75 -49.20 14.55
CA LEU A 454 7.90 -48.12 14.03
C LEU A 454 6.71 -48.64 13.22
N SER A 455 6.90 -49.67 12.38
CA SER A 455 5.78 -50.29 11.65
C SER A 455 4.80 -51.02 12.58
N GLU A 456 5.29 -51.63 13.66
CA GLU A 456 4.45 -52.22 14.71
C GLU A 456 3.69 -51.14 15.49
N GLU A 457 4.30 -49.99 15.78
CA GLU A 457 3.68 -48.87 16.50
C GLU A 457 2.64 -48.12 15.67
N VAL A 458 2.87 -47.98 14.35
CA VAL A 458 1.90 -47.44 13.38
C VAL A 458 0.70 -48.38 13.22
N LYS A 459 0.92 -49.70 13.16
CA LYS A 459 -0.16 -50.69 13.15
C LYS A 459 -0.98 -50.65 14.44
N TYR A 460 -0.34 -50.54 15.60
CA TYR A 460 -1.01 -50.47 16.90
C TYR A 460 -1.84 -49.18 17.07
N LYS A 461 -1.32 -48.03 16.61
CA LYS A 461 -2.06 -46.76 16.66
C LYS A 461 -3.24 -46.76 15.68
N ASN A 462 -3.10 -47.33 14.48
CA ASN A 462 -4.19 -47.37 13.49
C ASN A 462 -5.34 -48.29 13.90
N THR A 463 -5.12 -49.33 14.71
CA THR A 463 -6.21 -50.16 15.27
C THR A 463 -7.09 -49.43 16.30
N ASN A 464 -6.60 -48.35 16.93
CA ASN A 464 -7.39 -47.57 17.90
C ASN A 464 -8.18 -46.42 17.25
N PHE A 465 -7.96 -46.10 15.97
CA PHE A 465 -8.67 -45.02 15.27
C PHE A 465 -9.97 -45.45 14.58
N SER A 466 -10.29 -46.74 14.53
CA SER A 466 -11.54 -47.23 13.93
C SER A 466 -12.77 -47.17 14.86
N ASN A 467 -12.63 -46.73 16.12
CA ASN A 467 -13.72 -46.78 17.11
C ASN A 467 -14.08 -45.45 17.80
N LEU A 468 -13.59 -44.29 17.34
CA LEU A 468 -13.93 -43.01 17.98
C LEU A 468 -14.37 -41.94 16.97
N ASN A 469 -15.68 -41.70 16.94
CA ASN A 469 -16.30 -40.47 16.43
C ASN A 469 -15.90 -39.30 17.33
N VAL A 470 -14.83 -38.57 17.00
CA VAL A 470 -14.52 -37.28 17.63
C VAL A 470 -13.91 -36.32 16.62
N SER A 471 -14.52 -35.15 16.49
CA SER A 471 -13.93 -33.95 15.91
C SER A 471 -12.70 -33.49 16.70
N SER A 472 -11.55 -33.29 16.06
CA SER A 472 -10.51 -32.44 16.63
C SER A 472 -9.51 -31.94 15.58
N GLN A 473 -9.28 -30.63 15.67
CA GLN A 473 -8.22 -29.86 15.06
C GLN A 473 -6.85 -30.48 15.38
N LEU A 474 -5.91 -30.42 14.43
CA LEU A 474 -4.51 -30.73 14.68
C LEU A 474 -3.61 -29.56 14.27
N TYR A 475 -2.73 -29.25 15.20
CA TYR A 475 -1.94 -28.04 15.37
C TYR A 475 -0.79 -27.89 14.36
N LEU A 476 -0.49 -26.62 14.09
CA LEU A 476 0.72 -26.07 13.48
C LEU A 476 2.01 -26.71 14.02
N LEU A 477 2.94 -27.07 13.11
CA LEU A 477 4.37 -27.16 13.40
C LEU A 477 5.10 -26.20 12.46
N VAL A 478 5.57 -25.09 13.05
CA VAL A 478 6.42 -24.08 12.40
C VAL A 478 7.86 -24.59 12.44
N PHE A 479 8.53 -24.58 11.29
CA PHE A 479 9.98 -24.66 11.22
C PHE A 479 10.51 -23.33 10.67
N ASN A 480 11.20 -22.57 11.51
CA ASN A 480 12.01 -21.44 11.09
C ASN A 480 13.31 -21.95 10.48
N TYR A 481 13.71 -21.40 9.34
CA TYR A 481 15.10 -21.33 8.90
C TYR A 481 15.32 -19.95 8.27
N ASP A 482 16.15 -19.18 8.98
CA ASP A 482 16.76 -17.86 8.76
C ASP A 482 16.24 -16.94 7.63
#